data_AF-A0A815ITE1-F1
#
_entry.id   AF-A0A815ITE1-F1
#
_cell.length_a   1.000
_cell.length_b   1.000
_cell.length_c   1.000
_cell.angle_alpha   90.00
_cell.angle_beta   90.00
_cell.angle_gamma   90.00
#
_symmetry.space_group_name_H-M   'P 1'
#
loop_
_entity.id
_entity.type
_entity.pdbx_description
1 polymer ?
#
loop_
_entity_poly.entity_id
_entity_poly.type
_entity_poly.pdbx_seq_one_letter_code
_entity_poly.pdbx_strand_id
1 'polypeptide(L)'
;MGNLGAGKSKLASLTTASLLTNITDQKLQPFKSGDDPKGITHGVWMCARPLKNPNKKRGSILILDCEGMGGNDVKTNNNLYLFCMIVSSVLAVVLRPARIDREQCDRLYDELCRFQHMQSPCILPSTWLVPLELPILKCNDQVVSSDQWIEKIFTVDESSNNLGTTQQKELQKRYDFIRQTLPNINVANLTYLPHEMKDNTMTLKTMKTTMNSKSSKDYHASLTEMLKKFMDTQGKQLPGSNSIPALMVRPAELALFMSDLIDVINQVKEPNPDELIGRCLLKRFEDEIVKKTEAEFQKEFLNTAMKYAKEKIEKQETNFEPDEISNILQDERHRLIGEYIKKMKTLAADKIYGLNSTLLSSENFEQSVDAAQAKLNSYTDSEELLVKIKHIYKNVQNEEEQTRIISEETDKRLKTIVDRICREEIINQAIDGQELQCELERCRTCHRQAGIVSIIHQCSNGRQGNFYRYDDNRMVCDACRDVTKISVTSIHCTSCNNLRRFKNFIN
;
A
#
# COMPACT_ATOMS: atom_id res chain seq x y z
N MET A 1 -2.39 14.35 -23.50
CA MET A 1 -2.43 13.93 -24.92
C MET A 1 -2.36 15.13 -25.85
N GLY A 2 -2.20 14.90 -27.15
CA GLY A 2 -2.02 15.94 -28.19
C GLY A 2 -0.92 15.57 -29.20
N ASN A 3 -0.83 16.33 -30.29
CA ASN A 3 0.17 16.10 -31.35
C ASN A 3 1.61 16.17 -30.83
N LEU A 4 2.54 15.61 -31.60
CA LEU A 4 3.97 15.85 -31.42
C LEU A 4 4.27 17.36 -31.39
N GLY A 5 5.16 17.80 -30.51
CA GLY A 5 5.49 19.23 -30.37
C GLY A 5 4.42 20.12 -29.69
N ALA A 6 3.28 19.55 -29.28
CA ALA A 6 2.18 20.34 -28.71
C ALA A 6 2.45 20.93 -27.31
N GLY A 7 3.54 20.56 -26.63
CA GLY A 7 3.86 21.06 -25.28
C GLY A 7 3.28 20.24 -24.11
N LYS A 8 2.90 18.98 -24.34
CA LYS A 8 2.32 18.06 -23.35
C LYS A 8 3.18 17.88 -22.09
N SER A 9 4.43 17.47 -22.27
CA SER A 9 5.39 17.21 -21.19
C SER A 9 5.70 18.48 -20.40
N LYS A 10 5.66 19.64 -21.08
CA LYS A 10 5.82 20.94 -20.43
C LYS A 10 4.65 21.26 -19.51
N LEU A 11 3.41 21.09 -19.99
CA LEU A 11 2.21 21.26 -19.18
C LEU A 11 2.18 20.28 -18.00
N ALA A 12 2.57 19.02 -18.20
CA ALA A 12 2.66 18.02 -17.14
C ALA A 12 3.68 18.42 -16.06
N SER A 13 4.81 18.99 -16.46
CA SER A 13 5.86 19.48 -15.56
C SER A 13 5.42 20.71 -14.76
N LEU A 14 4.79 21.69 -15.42
CA LEU A 14 4.23 22.88 -14.76
C LEU A 14 3.11 22.49 -13.77
N THR A 15 2.27 21.53 -14.15
CA THR A 15 1.24 20.96 -13.27
C THR A 15 1.87 20.31 -12.04
N THR A 16 2.93 19.53 -12.23
CA THR A 16 3.67 18.89 -11.13
C THR A 16 4.28 19.94 -10.19
N ALA A 17 4.96 20.95 -10.75
CA ALA A 17 5.54 22.05 -9.99
C ALA A 17 4.50 22.84 -9.18
N SER A 18 3.30 23.04 -9.76
CA SER A 18 2.19 23.75 -9.10
C SER A 18 1.61 22.98 -7.92
N LEU A 19 1.51 21.65 -8.03
CA LEU A 19 0.89 20.79 -7.01
C LEU A 19 1.81 20.41 -5.86
N LEU A 20 3.13 20.48 -6.07
CA LEU A 20 4.12 20.20 -5.01
C LEU A 20 4.15 21.34 -4.00
N THR A 21 3.77 21.08 -2.74
CA THR A 21 3.84 22.07 -1.66
C THR A 21 5.28 22.35 -1.21
N ASN A 22 6.09 21.31 -1.02
CA ASN A 22 7.51 21.42 -0.64
C ASN A 22 8.41 20.69 -1.66
N ILE A 23 9.25 21.44 -2.37
CA ILE A 23 10.31 20.88 -3.22
C ILE A 23 11.61 20.92 -2.41
N THR A 24 11.84 19.91 -1.59
CA THR A 24 13.08 19.77 -0.82
C THR A 24 14.19 19.09 -1.62
N ASP A 25 13.82 18.24 -2.59
CA ASP A 25 14.75 17.51 -3.43
C ASP A 25 15.09 18.31 -4.69
N GLN A 26 16.33 18.79 -4.79
CA GLN A 26 16.84 19.50 -5.96
C GLN A 26 17.00 18.59 -7.19
N LYS A 27 16.91 17.26 -7.02
CA LYS A 27 17.09 16.27 -8.11
C LYS A 27 15.78 15.85 -8.78
N LEU A 28 14.62 16.30 -8.31
CA LEU A 28 13.34 16.01 -8.96
C LEU A 28 13.29 16.67 -10.34
N GLN A 29 13.46 15.85 -11.38
CA GLN A 29 13.44 16.31 -12.77
C GLN A 29 12.00 16.41 -13.29
N PRO A 30 11.70 17.42 -14.12
CA PRO A 30 10.44 17.49 -14.84
C PRO A 30 10.32 16.36 -15.87
N PHE A 31 9.13 16.20 -16.44
CA PHE A 31 9.00 15.41 -17.67
C PHE A 31 9.87 16.04 -18.75
N LYS A 32 10.66 15.21 -19.43
CA LYS A 32 11.58 15.67 -20.48
C LYS A 32 10.76 16.34 -21.58
N SER A 33 11.15 17.56 -21.95
CA SER A 33 10.51 18.37 -23.00
C SER A 33 11.58 18.97 -23.91
N GLY A 34 11.19 19.45 -25.09
CA GLY A 34 12.11 19.88 -26.13
C GLY A 34 11.52 19.78 -27.54
N ASP A 35 12.30 20.22 -28.51
CA ASP A 35 11.88 20.39 -29.91
C ASP A 35 12.40 19.26 -30.81
N ASP A 36 12.61 18.05 -30.27
CA ASP A 36 13.04 16.90 -31.08
C ASP A 36 11.93 16.52 -32.08
N PRO A 37 12.18 16.58 -33.40
CA PRO A 37 11.18 16.24 -34.42
C PRO A 37 10.78 14.76 -34.41
N LYS A 38 11.55 13.89 -33.76
CA LYS A 38 11.20 12.47 -33.57
C LYS A 38 10.34 12.22 -32.33
N GLY A 39 10.10 13.26 -31.52
CA GLY A 39 9.46 13.12 -30.23
C GLY A 39 10.43 12.82 -29.10
N ILE A 40 10.07 13.26 -27.90
CA ILE A 40 10.89 13.11 -26.69
C ILE A 40 10.29 12.08 -25.74
N THR A 41 8.96 12.07 -25.64
CA THR A 41 8.21 11.12 -24.84
C THR A 41 7.83 9.94 -25.72
N HIS A 42 8.32 8.75 -25.40
CA HIS A 42 7.90 7.49 -26.02
C HIS A 42 7.08 6.66 -25.02
N GLY A 43 5.92 6.15 -25.44
CA GLY A 43 4.98 5.45 -24.57
C GLY A 43 4.27 6.35 -23.56
N VAL A 44 4.08 5.83 -22.32
CA VAL A 44 3.47 6.57 -21.20
C VAL A 44 4.47 6.68 -20.05
N TRP A 45 4.68 7.89 -19.57
CA TRP A 45 5.51 8.20 -18.43
C TRP A 45 4.65 8.71 -17.29
N MET A 46 4.99 8.35 -16.06
CA MET A 46 4.29 8.80 -14.87
C MET A 46 5.25 9.41 -13.87
N CYS A 47 4.75 10.36 -13.06
CA CYS A 47 5.52 10.87 -11.94
C CYS A 47 5.80 9.73 -10.94
N ALA A 48 7.07 9.52 -10.59
CA ALA A 48 7.50 8.42 -9.72
C ALA A 48 6.87 8.46 -8.31
N ARG A 49 6.38 9.62 -7.87
CA ARG A 49 5.67 9.78 -6.60
C ARG A 49 4.26 10.33 -6.86
N PRO A 50 3.20 9.60 -6.46
CA PRO A 50 1.86 10.15 -6.44
C PRO A 50 1.81 11.42 -5.59
N LEU A 51 1.14 12.45 -6.11
CA LEU A 51 0.99 13.74 -5.42
C LEU A 51 -0.23 13.68 -4.51
N LYS A 52 -0.21 14.40 -3.38
CA LYS A 52 -1.37 14.49 -2.49
C LYS A 52 -2.41 15.42 -3.09
N ASN A 53 -3.68 15.01 -3.12
CA ASN A 53 -4.77 15.89 -3.52
C ASN A 53 -5.04 16.93 -2.41
N PRO A 54 -4.90 18.25 -2.68
CA PRO A 54 -5.14 19.29 -1.67
C PRO A 54 -6.61 19.41 -1.26
N ASN A 55 -7.55 19.05 -2.15
CA ASN A 55 -9.00 19.16 -1.92
C ASN A 55 -9.57 17.93 -1.18
N LYS A 56 -8.85 16.81 -1.11
CA LYS A 56 -9.32 15.55 -0.51
C LYS A 56 -8.37 15.03 0.56
N LYS A 57 -8.88 14.79 1.78
CA LYS A 57 -8.10 14.29 2.93
C LYS A 57 -7.30 12.99 2.63
N ARG A 58 -7.81 12.13 1.73
CA ARG A 58 -7.18 10.85 1.34
C ARG A 58 -7.17 10.62 -0.18
N GLY A 59 -6.95 11.68 -0.98
CA GLY A 59 -6.83 11.57 -2.44
C GLY A 59 -5.37 11.55 -2.90
N SER A 60 -5.06 10.72 -3.89
CA SER A 60 -3.76 10.74 -4.59
C SER A 60 -3.97 11.20 -6.04
N ILE A 61 -3.02 11.94 -6.58
CA ILE A 61 -2.99 12.43 -7.96
C ILE A 61 -1.82 11.74 -8.66
N LEU A 62 -2.13 11.06 -9.76
CA LEU A 62 -1.15 10.53 -10.69
C LEU A 62 -1.18 11.38 -11.97
N ILE A 63 -0.02 11.83 -12.43
CA ILE A 63 0.13 12.57 -13.68
C ILE A 63 0.77 11.63 -14.69
N LEU A 64 0.10 11.48 -15.84
CA LEU A 64 0.57 10.69 -16.97
C LEU A 64 0.95 11.65 -18.11
N ASP A 65 2.20 11.58 -18.57
CA ASP A 65 2.64 12.15 -19.84
C ASP A 65 2.70 11.05 -20.89
N CYS A 66 2.26 11.35 -22.10
CA CYS A 66 2.08 10.38 -23.16
C CYS A 66 2.74 10.86 -24.44
N GLU A 67 3.19 9.90 -25.24
CA GLU A 67 3.72 10.12 -26.57
C GLU A 67 2.76 10.95 -27.44
N GLY A 68 3.35 11.78 -28.30
CA GLY A 68 2.59 12.65 -29.19
C GLY A 68 2.03 11.88 -30.38
N MET A 69 0.81 12.24 -30.77
CA MET A 69 0.21 11.73 -32.00
C MET A 69 0.94 12.28 -33.23
N GLY A 70 0.94 11.52 -34.33
CA GLY A 70 1.58 11.89 -35.60
C GLY A 70 2.97 11.29 -35.85
N GLY A 71 3.43 10.35 -35.00
CA GLY A 71 4.65 9.56 -35.25
C GLY A 71 4.43 8.42 -36.26
N ASN A 72 5.52 7.76 -36.66
CA ASN A 72 5.52 6.72 -37.72
C ASN A 72 4.68 5.47 -37.39
N ASP A 73 4.41 5.18 -36.11
CA ASP A 73 3.61 4.04 -35.68
C ASP A 73 2.20 4.45 -35.24
N VAL A 74 1.30 4.53 -36.22
CA VAL A 74 -0.10 4.93 -36.01
C VAL A 74 -0.84 3.97 -35.07
N LYS A 75 -0.59 2.66 -35.17
CA LYS A 75 -1.30 1.66 -34.36
C LYS A 75 -0.92 1.79 -32.89
N THR A 76 0.37 1.92 -32.59
CA THR A 76 0.84 2.12 -31.21
C THR A 76 0.33 3.43 -30.63
N ASN A 77 0.35 4.52 -31.39
CA ASN A 77 -0.17 5.82 -30.96
C ASN A 77 -1.67 5.77 -30.64
N ASN A 78 -2.46 5.08 -31.46
CA ASN A 78 -3.89 4.87 -31.23
C ASN A 78 -4.15 4.03 -29.98
N ASN A 79 -3.40 2.93 -29.77
CA ASN A 79 -3.49 2.12 -28.56
C ASN A 79 -3.15 2.92 -27.30
N LEU A 80 -2.09 3.75 -27.35
CA LEU A 80 -1.73 4.65 -26.25
C LEU A 80 -2.81 5.70 -25.99
N TYR A 81 -3.45 6.21 -27.06
CA TYR A 81 -4.55 7.16 -26.97
C TYR A 81 -5.73 6.59 -26.20
N LEU A 82 -6.18 5.40 -26.60
CA LEU A 82 -7.26 4.69 -25.93
C LEU A 82 -6.88 4.30 -24.50
N PHE A 83 -5.64 3.85 -24.28
CA PHE A 83 -5.14 3.49 -22.95
C PHE A 83 -5.23 4.65 -21.97
N CYS A 84 -4.62 5.82 -22.25
CA CYS A 84 -4.67 6.88 -21.26
C CYS A 84 -6.04 7.56 -21.17
N MET A 85 -6.90 7.47 -22.20
CA MET A 85 -8.30 7.85 -22.08
C MET A 85 -9.00 6.97 -21.05
N ILE A 86 -8.92 5.65 -21.20
CA ILE A 86 -9.59 4.70 -20.31
C ILE A 86 -8.98 4.74 -18.89
N VAL A 87 -7.68 4.97 -18.71
CA VAL A 87 -7.05 4.99 -17.38
C VAL A 87 -7.32 6.28 -16.60
N SER A 88 -7.51 7.40 -17.31
CA SER A 88 -7.62 8.70 -16.67
C SER A 88 -9.02 8.97 -16.09
N SER A 89 -9.08 9.82 -15.08
CA SER A 89 -10.32 10.50 -14.64
C SER A 89 -10.49 11.88 -15.30
N VAL A 90 -9.36 12.50 -15.67
CA VAL A 90 -9.28 13.76 -16.40
C VAL A 90 -8.32 13.56 -17.57
N LEU A 91 -8.77 13.85 -18.78
CA LEU A 91 -7.93 13.79 -19.98
C LEU A 91 -7.65 15.19 -20.50
N ALA A 92 -6.42 15.67 -20.36
CA ALA A 92 -5.99 16.92 -20.96
C ALA A 92 -5.47 16.68 -22.39
N VAL A 93 -6.15 17.26 -23.38
CA VAL A 93 -5.77 17.27 -24.79
C VAL A 93 -5.14 18.63 -25.11
N VAL A 94 -3.82 18.63 -25.27
CA VAL A 94 -3.03 19.84 -25.50
C VAL A 94 -3.04 20.19 -26.98
N LEU A 95 -3.40 21.43 -27.30
CA LEU A 95 -3.55 21.93 -28.66
C LEU A 95 -2.47 22.97 -28.98
N ARG A 96 -1.76 22.77 -30.10
CA ARG A 96 -0.82 23.74 -30.68
C ARG A 96 -0.75 23.54 -32.20
N PRO A 97 -1.33 24.43 -33.03
CA PRO A 97 -2.11 25.63 -32.68
C PRO A 97 -3.42 25.29 -31.94
N ALA A 98 -4.18 26.30 -31.49
CA ALA A 98 -5.48 26.14 -30.79
C ALA A 98 -6.61 25.65 -31.73
N ARG A 99 -6.37 24.56 -32.44
CA ARG A 99 -7.25 23.93 -33.41
C ARG A 99 -7.16 22.42 -33.25
N ILE A 100 -8.24 21.74 -33.61
CA ILE A 100 -8.23 20.29 -33.83
C ILE A 100 -8.25 20.11 -35.34
N ASP A 101 -7.23 19.45 -35.87
CA ASP A 101 -7.24 19.09 -37.29
C ASP A 101 -8.20 17.92 -37.56
N ARG A 102 -8.60 17.75 -38.82
CA ARG A 102 -9.53 16.69 -39.22
C ARG A 102 -9.03 15.31 -38.82
N GLU A 103 -7.74 15.05 -38.95
CA GLU A 103 -7.11 13.77 -38.61
C GLU A 103 -7.21 13.46 -37.11
N GLN A 104 -7.09 14.46 -36.25
CA GLN A 104 -7.29 14.33 -34.81
C GLN A 104 -8.76 14.04 -34.45
N CYS A 105 -9.70 14.73 -35.10
CA CYS A 105 -11.13 14.47 -34.91
C CYS A 105 -11.49 13.03 -35.33
N ASP A 106 -11.02 12.61 -36.50
CA ASP A 106 -11.28 11.29 -37.05
C ASP A 106 -10.67 10.20 -36.16
N ARG A 107 -9.44 10.38 -35.68
CA ARG A 107 -8.81 9.46 -34.72
C ARG A 107 -9.57 9.38 -33.40
N LEU A 108 -10.02 10.50 -32.84
CA LEU A 108 -10.82 10.47 -31.60
C LEU A 108 -12.15 9.72 -31.84
N TYR A 109 -12.82 9.98 -32.96
CA TYR A 109 -14.04 9.27 -33.34
C TYR A 109 -13.81 7.76 -33.44
N ASP A 110 -12.78 7.33 -34.18
CA ASP A 110 -12.47 5.91 -34.39
C ASP A 110 -12.12 5.20 -33.08
N GLU A 111 -11.34 5.82 -32.19
CA GLU A 111 -11.00 5.23 -30.89
C GLU A 111 -12.21 5.18 -29.94
N LEU A 112 -13.14 6.13 -30.02
CA LEU A 112 -14.39 6.07 -29.26
C LEU A 112 -15.34 5.00 -29.81
N CYS A 113 -15.40 4.82 -31.13
CA CYS A 113 -16.09 3.69 -31.73
C CYS A 113 -15.48 2.39 -31.21
N ARG A 114 -14.15 2.23 -31.28
CA ARG A 114 -13.46 1.05 -30.77
C ARG A 114 -13.73 0.82 -29.28
N PHE A 115 -13.75 1.86 -28.46
CA PHE A 115 -14.14 1.79 -27.05
C PHE A 115 -15.55 1.21 -26.86
N GLN A 116 -16.53 1.64 -27.65
CA GLN A 116 -17.88 1.08 -27.61
C GLN A 116 -17.92 -0.39 -28.02
N HIS A 117 -17.17 -0.77 -29.06
CA HIS A 117 -17.07 -2.16 -29.52
C HIS A 117 -16.39 -3.08 -28.49
N MET A 118 -15.45 -2.53 -27.72
CA MET A 118 -14.86 -3.23 -26.58
C MET A 118 -15.85 -3.48 -25.45
N GLN A 119 -17.09 -2.95 -25.48
CA GLN A 119 -18.04 -3.10 -24.37
C GLN A 119 -17.43 -2.77 -23.01
N SER A 120 -16.46 -1.83 -23.01
CA SER A 120 -15.61 -1.62 -21.85
C SER A 120 -16.45 -1.00 -20.73
N PRO A 121 -16.37 -1.55 -19.51
CA PRO A 121 -17.07 -1.05 -18.35
C PRO A 121 -16.27 0.09 -17.74
N CYS A 122 -15.79 1.03 -18.53
CA CYS A 122 -14.96 2.08 -17.98
C CYS A 122 -15.70 3.38 -18.11
N ILE A 123 -15.78 4.14 -17.02
CA ILE A 123 -16.29 5.50 -17.11
C ILE A 123 -15.19 6.33 -17.78
N LEU A 124 -15.49 6.87 -18.96
CA LEU A 124 -14.58 7.74 -19.69
C LEU A 124 -14.30 9.03 -18.90
N PRO A 125 -13.14 9.67 -19.11
CA PRO A 125 -12.72 10.83 -18.34
C PRO A 125 -13.50 12.08 -18.73
N SER A 126 -13.48 13.08 -17.83
CA SER A 126 -13.76 14.45 -18.25
C SER A 126 -12.63 14.93 -19.14
N THR A 127 -12.95 15.30 -20.38
CA THR A 127 -11.97 15.72 -21.38
C THR A 127 -11.81 17.24 -21.34
N TRP A 128 -10.57 17.71 -21.37
CA TRP A 128 -10.21 19.12 -21.31
C TRP A 128 -9.31 19.48 -22.47
N LEU A 129 -9.78 20.38 -23.32
CA LEU A 129 -9.01 20.96 -24.40
C LEU A 129 -8.15 22.10 -23.84
N VAL A 130 -6.83 21.99 -23.99
CA VAL A 130 -5.85 22.90 -23.39
C VAL A 130 -4.93 23.48 -24.47
N PRO A 131 -5.31 24.58 -25.12
CA PRO A 131 -4.41 25.29 -26.02
C PRO A 131 -3.39 26.10 -25.23
N LEU A 132 -2.10 25.91 -25.54
CA LEU A 132 -1.00 26.48 -24.78
C LEU A 132 -0.53 27.87 -25.26
N GLU A 133 -0.97 28.30 -26.46
CA GLU A 133 -0.41 29.48 -27.13
C GLU A 133 -1.42 30.55 -27.53
N LEU A 134 -2.72 30.36 -27.30
CA LEU A 134 -3.75 31.35 -27.65
C LEU A 134 -4.87 31.35 -26.60
N PRO A 135 -5.23 32.50 -26.01
CA PRO A 135 -6.44 32.63 -25.20
C PRO A 135 -7.67 32.49 -26.10
N ILE A 136 -8.62 31.67 -25.66
CA ILE A 136 -9.49 30.90 -26.57
C ILE A 136 -10.79 31.61 -26.91
N LEU A 137 -11.14 32.64 -26.16
CA LEU A 137 -12.44 33.28 -26.28
C LEU A 137 -12.37 34.49 -27.22
N LYS A 138 -11.69 34.37 -28.36
CA LYS A 138 -11.73 35.35 -29.45
C LYS A 138 -11.82 34.64 -30.80
N CYS A 139 -13.01 34.66 -31.40
CA CYS A 139 -13.22 34.30 -32.80
C CYS A 139 -13.59 35.59 -33.53
N ASN A 140 -12.78 36.03 -34.50
CA ASN A 140 -12.95 37.31 -35.21
C ASN A 140 -13.17 38.50 -34.23
N ASP A 141 -12.33 38.58 -33.19
CA ASP A 141 -12.40 39.59 -32.11
C ASP A 141 -13.64 39.55 -31.20
N GLN A 142 -14.55 38.59 -31.37
CA GLN A 142 -15.72 38.40 -30.51
C GLN A 142 -15.50 37.32 -29.45
N VAL A 143 -15.99 37.59 -28.23
CA VAL A 143 -16.03 36.61 -27.14
C VAL A 143 -17.10 35.57 -27.43
N VAL A 144 -16.69 34.32 -27.61
CA VAL A 144 -17.55 33.16 -27.90
C VAL A 144 -17.69 32.30 -26.65
N SER A 145 -18.82 31.61 -26.45
CA SER A 145 -18.95 30.66 -25.33
C SER A 145 -18.08 29.42 -25.53
N SER A 146 -17.72 28.73 -24.43
CA SER A 146 -16.91 27.50 -24.50
C SER A 146 -17.57 26.41 -25.37
N ASP A 147 -18.89 26.25 -25.27
CA ASP A 147 -19.65 25.27 -26.06
C ASP A 147 -19.60 25.57 -27.56
N GLN A 148 -19.82 26.84 -27.93
CA GLN A 148 -19.76 27.29 -29.32
C GLN A 148 -18.34 27.15 -29.89
N TRP A 149 -17.32 27.37 -29.05
CA TRP A 149 -15.93 27.15 -29.47
C TRP A 149 -15.63 25.68 -29.70
N ILE A 150 -16.06 24.79 -28.79
CA ILE A 150 -15.92 23.34 -28.93
C ILE A 150 -16.62 22.86 -30.21
N GLU A 151 -17.87 23.27 -30.45
CA GLU A 151 -18.60 22.89 -31.64
C GLU A 151 -17.85 23.32 -32.91
N LYS A 152 -17.39 24.58 -32.97
CA LYS A 152 -16.65 25.10 -34.13
C LYS A 152 -15.39 24.32 -34.44
N ILE A 153 -14.54 24.01 -33.44
CA ILE A 153 -13.27 23.31 -33.70
C ILE A 153 -13.44 21.87 -34.20
N PHE A 154 -14.59 21.23 -33.94
CA PHE A 154 -14.88 19.86 -34.40
C PHE A 154 -15.65 19.82 -35.72
N THR A 155 -16.35 20.91 -36.08
CA THR A 155 -17.29 20.94 -37.21
C THR A 155 -16.86 21.84 -38.36
N VAL A 156 -15.88 22.73 -38.14
CA VAL A 156 -15.39 23.68 -39.15
C VAL A 156 -13.97 23.33 -39.56
N ASP A 157 -13.77 23.08 -40.85
CA ASP A 157 -12.44 23.02 -41.46
C ASP A 157 -12.07 24.40 -42.03
N GLU A 158 -11.30 25.18 -41.26
CA GLU A 158 -10.83 26.50 -41.70
C GLU A 158 -9.86 26.43 -42.89
N SER A 159 -9.35 25.24 -43.24
CA SER A 159 -8.48 25.06 -44.43
C SER A 159 -9.27 24.96 -45.74
N SER A 160 -10.60 24.85 -45.68
CA SER A 160 -11.47 24.74 -46.85
C SER A 160 -12.64 25.72 -46.77
N ASN A 161 -12.56 26.83 -47.49
CA ASN A 161 -13.67 27.79 -47.65
C ASN A 161 -14.90 27.23 -48.38
N ASN A 162 -14.94 25.92 -48.70
CA ASN A 162 -16.06 25.24 -49.36
C ASN A 162 -16.05 23.73 -49.02
N LEU A 163 -16.44 23.34 -47.80
CA LEU A 163 -16.87 21.96 -47.56
C LEU A 163 -18.22 21.74 -48.25
N GLY A 164 -18.36 20.66 -49.01
CA GLY A 164 -19.67 20.26 -49.54
C GLY A 164 -20.64 19.95 -48.40
N THR A 165 -21.93 20.19 -48.60
CA THR A 165 -23.00 19.96 -47.60
C THR A 165 -22.99 18.53 -47.02
N THR A 166 -22.54 17.54 -47.79
CA THR A 166 -22.37 16.15 -47.34
C THR A 166 -21.26 16.00 -46.30
N GLN A 167 -20.09 16.61 -46.52
CA GLN A 167 -18.96 16.51 -45.60
C GLN A 167 -19.24 17.22 -44.27
N GLN A 168 -19.94 18.36 -44.32
CA GLN A 168 -20.33 19.08 -43.11
C GLN A 168 -21.34 18.29 -42.26
N LYS A 169 -22.28 17.55 -42.91
CA LYS A 169 -23.17 16.62 -42.21
C LYS A 169 -22.42 15.45 -41.57
N GLU A 170 -21.37 14.96 -42.21
CA GLU A 170 -20.54 13.87 -41.67
C GLU A 170 -19.74 14.34 -40.44
N LEU A 171 -19.12 15.52 -40.51
CA LEU A 171 -18.42 16.14 -39.38
C LEU A 171 -19.37 16.39 -38.20
N GLN A 172 -20.57 16.90 -38.46
CA GLN A 172 -21.58 17.09 -37.43
C GLN A 172 -21.95 15.76 -36.75
N LYS A 173 -22.19 14.70 -37.52
CA LYS A 173 -22.49 13.36 -36.96
C LYS A 173 -21.37 12.83 -36.08
N ARG A 174 -20.10 13.01 -36.48
CA ARG A 174 -18.94 12.60 -35.67
C ARG A 174 -18.88 13.41 -34.37
N TYR A 175 -19.06 14.72 -34.46
CA TYR A 175 -19.11 15.59 -33.29
C TYR A 175 -20.22 15.19 -32.31
N ASP A 176 -21.43 14.95 -32.80
CA ASP A 176 -22.56 14.53 -31.98
C ASP A 176 -22.26 13.21 -31.27
N PHE A 177 -21.64 12.24 -31.97
CA PHE A 177 -21.21 10.97 -31.38
C PHE A 177 -20.15 11.15 -30.29
N ILE A 178 -19.12 11.98 -30.54
CA ILE A 178 -18.07 12.29 -29.56
C ILE A 178 -18.69 12.92 -28.30
N ARG A 179 -19.62 13.87 -28.48
CA ARG A 179 -20.29 14.58 -27.38
C ARG A 179 -21.24 13.68 -26.59
N GLN A 180 -21.86 12.67 -27.23
CA GLN A 180 -22.69 11.67 -26.56
C GLN A 180 -21.85 10.64 -25.79
N THR A 181 -20.66 10.30 -26.28
CA THR A 181 -19.83 9.24 -25.70
C THR A 181 -18.96 9.75 -24.55
N LEU A 182 -18.38 10.94 -24.68
CA LEU A 182 -17.58 11.55 -23.61
C LEU A 182 -18.48 12.24 -22.58
N PRO A 183 -18.33 11.96 -21.27
CA PRO A 183 -19.24 12.50 -20.26
C PRO A 183 -19.23 14.02 -20.18
N ASN A 184 -18.07 14.65 -20.38
CA ASN A 184 -17.89 16.10 -20.42
C ASN A 184 -16.72 16.47 -21.33
N ILE A 185 -16.88 17.52 -22.13
CA ILE A 185 -15.82 18.16 -22.91
C ILE A 185 -15.74 19.62 -22.47
N ASN A 186 -14.59 20.00 -21.93
CA ASN A 186 -14.34 21.33 -21.37
C ASN A 186 -13.15 21.99 -22.07
N VAL A 187 -13.00 23.29 -21.83
CA VAL A 187 -11.89 24.09 -22.35
C VAL A 187 -11.17 24.77 -21.20
N ALA A 188 -9.84 24.68 -21.18
CA ALA A 188 -9.00 25.40 -20.23
C ALA A 188 -8.48 26.70 -20.85
N ASN A 189 -8.88 27.84 -20.31
CA ASN A 189 -8.42 29.15 -20.77
C ASN A 189 -7.11 29.54 -20.07
N LEU A 190 -6.00 28.95 -20.50
CA LEU A 190 -4.68 29.36 -20.01
C LEU A 190 -4.24 30.65 -20.69
N THR A 191 -3.65 31.56 -19.91
CA THR A 191 -3.00 32.75 -20.50
C THR A 191 -1.70 32.33 -21.21
N TYR A 192 -1.05 33.27 -21.91
CA TYR A 192 0.18 32.97 -22.64
C TYR A 192 1.27 32.43 -21.73
N LEU A 193 1.90 31.32 -22.16
CA LEU A 193 3.07 30.78 -21.48
C LEU A 193 4.22 31.81 -21.54
N PRO A 194 4.70 32.32 -20.38
CA PRO A 194 5.78 33.31 -20.35
C PRO A 194 7.05 32.80 -21.02
N HIS A 195 7.82 33.69 -21.66
CA HIS A 195 9.06 33.31 -22.36
C HIS A 195 10.05 32.57 -21.44
N GLU A 196 10.20 33.04 -20.20
CA GLU A 196 11.04 32.44 -19.17
C GLU A 196 10.66 30.98 -18.86
N MET A 197 9.39 30.62 -19.07
CA MET A 197 8.91 29.27 -18.88
C MET A 197 9.00 28.43 -20.14
N LYS A 198 9.36 28.95 -21.31
CA LYS A 198 9.51 28.13 -22.53
C LYS A 198 10.79 27.27 -22.50
N ASP A 199 11.73 27.59 -21.63
CA ASP A 199 12.95 26.80 -21.44
C ASP A 199 12.63 25.38 -20.94
N ASN A 200 13.04 24.39 -21.73
CA ASN A 200 12.79 22.97 -21.48
C ASN A 200 13.80 22.34 -20.50
N THR A 201 14.87 23.07 -20.14
CA THR A 201 15.95 22.59 -19.26
C THR A 201 15.72 22.93 -17.78
N MET A 202 14.68 23.70 -17.45
CA MET A 202 14.40 24.13 -16.08
C MET A 202 14.16 22.95 -15.13
N THR A 203 14.69 23.02 -13.91
CA THR A 203 14.32 22.10 -12.83
C THR A 203 12.91 22.41 -12.30
N LEU A 204 12.24 21.45 -11.63
CA LEU A 204 10.94 21.72 -11.00
C LEU A 204 11.00 22.86 -9.97
N LYS A 205 12.13 23.00 -9.26
CA LYS A 205 12.35 24.12 -8.34
C LYS A 205 12.39 25.45 -9.08
N THR A 206 13.17 25.55 -10.16
CA THR A 206 13.25 26.75 -11.00
C THR A 206 11.88 27.08 -11.58
N MET A 207 11.16 26.08 -12.12
CA MET A 207 9.80 26.27 -12.64
C MET A 207 8.88 26.87 -11.59
N LYS A 208 8.86 26.31 -10.37
CA LYS A 208 8.03 26.83 -9.27
C LYS A 208 8.41 28.26 -8.87
N THR A 209 9.69 28.58 -8.79
CA THR A 209 10.15 29.95 -8.51
C THR A 209 9.70 30.93 -9.59
N THR A 210 9.88 30.57 -10.87
CA THR A 210 9.44 31.38 -12.01
C THR A 210 7.92 31.52 -12.04
N MET A 211 7.14 30.50 -11.68
CA MET A 211 5.68 30.58 -11.56
C MET A 211 5.20 31.60 -10.53
N ASN A 212 5.95 31.78 -9.46
CA ASN A 212 5.64 32.77 -8.42
C ASN A 212 6.18 34.17 -8.73
N SER A 213 6.86 34.36 -9.86
CA SER A 213 7.37 35.65 -10.28
C SER A 213 6.25 36.57 -10.79
N LYS A 214 6.51 37.88 -10.80
CA LYS A 214 5.55 38.88 -11.28
C LYS A 214 5.23 38.71 -12.77
N SER A 215 6.20 38.29 -13.59
CA SER A 215 6.03 38.07 -15.05
C SER A 215 5.10 36.91 -15.39
N SER A 216 4.90 35.98 -14.44
CA SER A 216 4.19 34.71 -14.67
C SER A 216 2.91 34.56 -13.86
N LYS A 217 2.52 35.59 -13.11
CA LYS A 217 1.40 35.55 -12.15
C LYS A 217 0.07 35.19 -12.82
N ASP A 218 -0.21 35.75 -13.98
CA ASP A 218 -1.48 35.52 -14.69
C ASP A 218 -1.56 34.10 -15.26
N TYR A 219 -0.43 33.59 -15.76
CA TYR A 219 -0.31 32.18 -16.17
C TYR A 219 -0.54 31.25 -14.98
N HIS A 220 0.17 31.50 -13.88
CA HIS A 220 0.05 30.68 -12.67
C HIS A 220 -1.38 30.70 -12.10
N ALA A 221 -2.06 31.85 -12.10
CA ALA A 221 -3.44 31.97 -11.68
C ALA A 221 -4.38 31.14 -12.57
N SER A 222 -4.27 31.27 -13.90
CA SER A 222 -5.08 30.50 -14.84
C SER A 222 -4.82 28.98 -14.76
N LEU A 223 -3.55 28.58 -14.58
CA LEU A 223 -3.18 27.18 -14.37
C LEU A 223 -3.79 26.65 -13.06
N THR A 224 -3.71 27.42 -11.98
CA THR A 224 -4.26 27.03 -10.68
C THR A 224 -5.78 26.89 -10.73
N GLU A 225 -6.48 27.77 -11.45
CA GLU A 225 -7.92 27.66 -11.67
C GLU A 225 -8.28 26.38 -12.44
N MET A 226 -7.54 26.07 -13.52
CA MET A 226 -7.69 24.83 -14.28
C MET A 226 -7.48 23.60 -13.39
N LEU A 227 -6.39 23.59 -12.60
CA LEU A 227 -6.08 22.48 -11.71
C LEU A 227 -7.14 22.28 -10.62
N LYS A 228 -7.72 23.37 -10.09
CA LYS A 228 -8.85 23.27 -9.17
C LYS A 228 -10.01 22.49 -9.79
N LYS A 229 -10.39 22.83 -11.03
CA LYS A 229 -11.45 22.12 -11.78
C LYS A 229 -11.08 20.66 -12.08
N PHE A 230 -9.81 20.36 -12.36
CA PHE A 230 -9.35 18.97 -12.54
C PHE A 230 -9.49 18.17 -11.24
N MET A 231 -9.15 18.78 -10.10
CA MET A 231 -9.13 18.12 -8.78
C MET A 231 -10.52 17.96 -8.15
N ASP A 232 -11.51 18.73 -8.60
CA ASP A 232 -12.91 18.62 -8.16
C ASP A 232 -13.61 17.37 -8.72
N THR A 233 -12.96 16.62 -9.62
CA THR A 233 -13.47 15.32 -10.09
C THR A 233 -13.49 14.26 -8.98
N GLN A 234 -14.39 13.29 -9.08
CA GLN A 234 -14.50 12.22 -8.07
C GLN A 234 -13.28 11.28 -8.06
N GLY A 235 -12.47 11.30 -9.12
CA GLY A 235 -11.33 10.41 -9.34
C GLY A 235 -11.72 9.28 -10.31
N LYS A 236 -10.86 8.27 -10.48
CA LYS A 236 -11.17 7.18 -11.41
C LYS A 236 -12.21 6.25 -10.80
N GLN A 237 -13.21 5.86 -11.59
CA GLN A 237 -14.30 4.98 -11.19
C GLN A 237 -14.50 3.87 -12.22
N LEU A 238 -14.86 2.69 -11.73
CA LEU A 238 -15.53 1.65 -12.51
C LEU A 238 -17.05 1.81 -12.32
N PRO A 239 -17.85 1.61 -13.37
CA PRO A 239 -19.29 1.61 -13.29
C PRO A 239 -19.72 0.54 -12.30
N GLY A 240 -20.68 0.91 -11.48
CA GLY A 240 -21.34 -0.04 -10.61
C GLY A 240 -22.17 -1.03 -11.41
N SER A 241 -22.55 -2.13 -10.77
CA SER A 241 -23.65 -2.98 -11.24
C SER A 241 -24.93 -2.63 -10.50
N ASN A 242 -26.05 -3.26 -10.85
CA ASN A 242 -27.33 -3.07 -10.15
C ASN A 242 -27.25 -3.38 -8.64
N SER A 243 -26.25 -4.15 -8.21
CA SER A 243 -26.02 -4.52 -6.80
C SER A 243 -24.81 -3.84 -6.16
N ILE A 244 -23.93 -3.19 -6.93
CA ILE A 244 -22.67 -2.61 -6.43
C ILE A 244 -22.57 -1.16 -6.95
N PRO A 245 -22.52 -0.12 -6.10
CA PRO A 245 -22.34 1.25 -6.55
C PRO A 245 -20.99 1.44 -7.27
N ALA A 246 -20.87 2.53 -8.04
CA ALA A 246 -19.63 2.84 -8.77
C ALA A 246 -18.38 2.75 -7.88
N LEU A 247 -17.39 1.97 -8.33
CA LEU A 247 -16.22 1.64 -7.53
C LEU A 247 -15.10 2.65 -7.81
N MET A 248 -14.82 3.50 -6.82
CA MET A 248 -13.66 4.40 -6.84
C MET A 248 -12.34 3.63 -6.90
N VAL A 249 -11.56 3.71 -7.98
CA VAL A 249 -10.31 2.96 -8.14
C VAL A 249 -9.20 3.55 -7.28
N ARG A 250 -8.52 2.71 -6.48
CA ARG A 250 -7.36 3.09 -5.64
C ARG A 250 -6.03 2.86 -6.38
N PRO A 251 -4.91 3.46 -5.93
CA PRO A 251 -3.63 3.32 -6.63
C PRO A 251 -3.16 1.86 -6.86
N ALA A 252 -3.33 0.97 -5.87
CA ALA A 252 -2.97 -0.44 -6.02
C ALA A 252 -3.85 -1.17 -7.05
N GLU A 253 -5.12 -0.81 -7.13
CA GLU A 253 -6.08 -1.35 -8.09
C GLU A 253 -5.83 -0.80 -9.50
N LEU A 254 -5.43 0.47 -9.59
CA LEU A 254 -5.10 1.13 -10.85
C LEU A 254 -3.96 0.41 -11.57
N ALA A 255 -2.97 -0.10 -10.85
CA ALA A 255 -1.87 -0.87 -11.44
C ALA A 255 -2.35 -2.19 -12.06
N LEU A 256 -3.25 -2.91 -11.37
CA LEU A 256 -3.87 -4.14 -11.90
C LEU A 256 -4.70 -3.82 -13.14
N PHE A 257 -5.50 -2.75 -13.07
CA PHE A 257 -6.32 -2.28 -14.18
C PHE A 257 -5.49 -1.88 -15.40
N MET A 258 -4.39 -1.14 -15.22
CA MET A 258 -3.48 -0.77 -16.30
C MET A 258 -2.90 -2.00 -16.99
N SER A 259 -2.51 -3.04 -16.22
CA SER A 259 -1.98 -4.28 -16.79
C SER A 259 -2.99 -4.98 -17.68
N ASP A 260 -4.21 -5.23 -17.17
CA ASP A 260 -5.25 -5.94 -17.92
C ASP A 260 -5.68 -5.16 -19.16
N LEU A 261 -5.76 -3.83 -19.04
CA LEU A 261 -6.15 -2.96 -20.14
C LEU A 261 -5.17 -3.03 -21.31
N ILE A 262 -3.88 -3.22 -21.06
CA ILE A 262 -2.88 -3.38 -22.14
C ILE A 262 -3.22 -4.60 -22.99
N ASP A 263 -3.54 -5.73 -22.36
CA ASP A 263 -3.89 -6.97 -23.08
C ASP A 263 -5.19 -6.82 -23.86
N VAL A 264 -6.18 -6.16 -23.27
CA VAL A 264 -7.47 -5.87 -23.94
C VAL A 264 -7.28 -4.94 -25.14
N ILE A 265 -6.54 -3.84 -24.98
CA ILE A 265 -6.29 -2.88 -26.06
C ILE A 265 -5.50 -3.55 -27.20
N ASN A 266 -4.55 -4.42 -26.86
CA ASN A 266 -3.79 -5.18 -27.84
C ASN A 266 -4.55 -6.37 -28.44
N GLN A 267 -5.83 -6.57 -28.07
CA GLN A 267 -6.69 -7.67 -28.55
C GLN A 267 -6.13 -9.06 -28.21
N VAL A 268 -5.33 -9.14 -27.14
CA VAL A 268 -4.82 -10.40 -26.58
C VAL A 268 -5.87 -11.04 -25.67
N LYS A 269 -6.73 -10.22 -25.06
CA LYS A 269 -7.76 -10.63 -24.11
C LYS A 269 -9.09 -9.93 -24.41
N GLU A 270 -10.22 -10.62 -24.21
CA GLU A 270 -11.53 -9.98 -24.26
C GLU A 270 -11.80 -9.13 -22.99
N PRO A 271 -12.44 -7.97 -23.12
CA PRO A 271 -12.80 -7.11 -22.00
C PRO A 271 -13.85 -7.79 -21.10
N ASN A 272 -13.50 -8.05 -19.84
CA ASN A 272 -14.41 -8.61 -18.84
C ASN A 272 -14.58 -7.65 -17.63
N PRO A 273 -15.71 -6.94 -17.54
CA PRO A 273 -16.02 -6.05 -16.43
C PRO A 273 -16.05 -6.65 -15.04
N ASP A 274 -16.68 -7.81 -14.95
CA ASP A 274 -16.92 -8.45 -13.67
C ASP A 274 -15.61 -8.99 -13.11
N GLU A 275 -14.73 -9.49 -13.98
CA GLU A 275 -13.38 -9.90 -13.60
C GLU A 275 -12.57 -8.71 -13.05
N LEU A 276 -12.60 -7.56 -13.72
CA LEU A 276 -11.84 -6.38 -13.30
C LEU A 276 -12.34 -5.82 -11.96
N ILE A 277 -13.66 -5.70 -11.79
CA ILE A 277 -14.29 -5.27 -10.54
C ILE A 277 -13.96 -6.28 -9.42
N GLY A 278 -14.08 -7.58 -9.71
CA GLY A 278 -13.75 -8.67 -8.79
C GLY A 278 -12.30 -8.60 -8.30
N ARG A 279 -11.33 -8.40 -9.20
CA ARG A 279 -9.91 -8.24 -8.83
C ARG A 279 -9.66 -7.01 -7.96
N CYS A 280 -10.33 -5.89 -8.24
CA CYS A 280 -10.21 -4.69 -7.42
C CYS A 280 -10.77 -4.92 -6.00
N LEU A 281 -11.94 -5.54 -5.90
CA LEU A 281 -12.57 -5.88 -4.61
C LEU A 281 -11.73 -6.88 -3.81
N LEU A 282 -11.19 -7.90 -4.49
CA LEU A 282 -10.29 -8.88 -3.90
C LEU A 282 -9.03 -8.23 -3.33
N LYS A 283 -8.41 -7.31 -4.10
CA LYS A 283 -7.22 -6.60 -3.63
C LYS A 283 -7.48 -5.77 -2.36
N ARG A 284 -8.65 -5.13 -2.26
CA ARG A 284 -9.08 -4.45 -1.02
C ARG A 284 -9.27 -5.40 0.13
N PHE A 285 -9.92 -6.53 -0.15
CA PHE A 285 -10.17 -7.54 0.85
C PHE A 285 -8.85 -8.04 1.45
N GLU A 286 -7.86 -8.35 0.61
CA GLU A 286 -6.51 -8.70 1.03
C GLU A 286 -5.83 -7.60 1.85
N ASP A 287 -5.80 -6.37 1.35
CA ASP A 287 -5.01 -5.31 1.97
C ASP A 287 -5.63 -4.74 3.25
N GLU A 288 -6.97 -4.75 3.39
CA GLU A 288 -7.66 -4.12 4.53
C GLU A 288 -8.27 -5.13 5.49
N ILE A 289 -8.85 -6.20 4.97
CA ILE A 289 -9.67 -7.11 5.77
C ILE A 289 -8.82 -8.29 6.23
N VAL A 290 -8.09 -8.95 5.34
CA VAL A 290 -7.21 -10.07 5.69
C VAL A 290 -6.18 -9.60 6.72
N LYS A 291 -5.37 -8.59 6.40
CA LYS A 291 -4.31 -8.08 7.30
C LYS A 291 -4.83 -7.62 8.66
N LYS A 292 -5.97 -6.94 8.68
CA LYS A 292 -6.57 -6.49 9.95
C LYS A 292 -7.06 -7.68 10.78
N THR A 293 -7.76 -8.61 10.15
CA THR A 293 -8.31 -9.78 10.84
C THR A 293 -7.17 -10.70 11.30
N GLU A 294 -6.09 -10.80 10.53
CA GLU A 294 -4.87 -11.53 10.89
C GLU A 294 -4.23 -10.94 12.16
N ALA A 295 -4.09 -9.62 12.24
CA ALA A 295 -3.59 -8.95 13.45
C ALA A 295 -4.51 -9.17 14.66
N GLU A 296 -5.84 -9.22 14.46
CA GLU A 296 -6.80 -9.57 15.50
C GLU A 296 -6.60 -11.02 15.99
N PHE A 297 -6.45 -11.98 15.07
CA PHE A 297 -6.16 -13.38 15.37
C PHE A 297 -4.85 -13.53 16.16
N GLN A 298 -3.76 -12.91 15.70
CA GLN A 298 -2.46 -12.97 16.37
C GLN A 298 -2.54 -12.44 17.81
N LYS A 299 -3.27 -11.34 18.02
CA LYS A 299 -3.48 -10.76 19.34
C LYS A 299 -4.34 -11.65 20.24
N GLU A 300 -5.39 -12.25 19.70
CA GLU A 300 -6.28 -13.15 20.44
C GLU A 300 -5.56 -14.43 20.86
N PHE A 301 -4.85 -15.07 19.93
CA PHE A 301 -4.03 -16.25 20.22
C PHE A 301 -2.97 -15.96 21.30
N LEU A 302 -2.27 -14.83 21.21
CA LEU A 302 -1.28 -14.42 22.21
C LEU A 302 -1.92 -14.20 23.60
N ASN A 303 -3.08 -13.56 23.67
CA ASN A 303 -3.78 -13.34 24.93
C ASN A 303 -4.23 -14.66 25.57
N THR A 304 -4.71 -15.60 24.76
CA THR A 304 -5.11 -16.92 25.25
C THR A 304 -3.89 -17.71 25.75
N ALA A 305 -2.78 -17.68 25.00
CA ALA A 305 -1.54 -18.31 25.43
C ALA A 305 -1.01 -17.74 26.75
N MET A 306 -1.04 -16.41 26.90
CA MET A 306 -0.65 -15.73 28.13
C MET A 306 -1.57 -16.08 29.32
N LYS A 307 -2.88 -16.19 29.08
CA LYS A 307 -3.86 -16.58 30.11
C LYS A 307 -3.60 -18.01 30.61
N TYR A 308 -3.38 -18.97 29.70
CA TYR A 308 -3.07 -20.35 30.08
C TYR A 308 -1.75 -20.45 30.84
N ALA A 309 -0.71 -19.77 30.37
CA ALA A 309 0.56 -19.71 31.09
C ALA A 309 0.37 -19.15 32.52
N LYS A 310 -0.40 -18.07 32.66
CA LYS A 310 -0.69 -17.45 33.96
C LYS A 310 -1.49 -18.37 34.89
N GLU A 311 -2.56 -19.01 34.40
CA GLU A 311 -3.39 -19.93 35.20
C GLU A 311 -2.61 -21.17 35.65
N LYS A 312 -1.63 -21.63 34.86
CA LYS A 312 -0.77 -22.76 35.22
C LYS A 312 0.30 -22.37 36.25
N ILE A 313 0.89 -21.18 36.11
CA ILE A 313 1.80 -20.60 37.13
C ILE A 313 1.05 -20.43 38.47
N GLU A 314 -0.18 -19.93 38.43
CA GLU A 314 -1.00 -19.71 39.64
C GLU A 314 -1.43 -21.02 40.34
N LYS A 315 -1.44 -22.16 39.64
CA LYS A 315 -1.85 -23.47 40.19
C LYS A 315 -0.72 -24.29 40.82
N GLN A 316 0.55 -23.85 40.78
CA GLN A 316 1.70 -24.54 41.40
C GLN A 316 1.80 -26.05 41.10
N GLU A 317 1.41 -26.50 39.91
CA GLU A 317 1.60 -27.90 39.51
C GLU A 317 3.07 -28.14 39.15
N THR A 318 3.86 -28.66 40.09
CA THR A 318 5.32 -28.88 39.97
C THR A 318 5.71 -30.02 39.03
N ASN A 319 4.76 -30.77 38.47
CA ASN A 319 4.97 -31.85 37.51
C ASN A 319 4.40 -31.50 36.13
N PHE A 320 4.85 -30.39 35.55
CA PHE A 320 4.35 -29.95 34.26
C PHE A 320 5.26 -30.44 33.12
N GLU A 321 4.76 -31.32 32.26
CA GLU A 321 5.46 -31.65 31.02
C GLU A 321 5.21 -30.53 29.98
N PRO A 322 6.26 -29.97 29.36
CA PRO A 322 6.14 -28.92 28.34
C PRO A 322 5.17 -29.28 27.19
N ASP A 323 5.00 -30.57 26.92
CA ASP A 323 4.17 -31.10 25.84
C ASP A 323 2.66 -30.89 26.09
N GLU A 324 2.20 -30.77 27.34
CA GLU A 324 0.79 -30.53 27.66
C GLU A 324 0.32 -29.10 27.32
N ILE A 325 1.15 -28.09 27.55
CA ILE A 325 0.87 -26.70 27.11
C ILE A 325 0.89 -26.64 25.59
N SER A 326 1.83 -27.33 24.95
CA SER A 326 1.91 -27.38 23.49
C SER A 326 0.62 -27.94 22.89
N ASN A 327 0.09 -29.03 23.44
CA ASN A 327 -1.16 -29.64 22.96
C ASN A 327 -2.38 -28.73 23.16
N ILE A 328 -2.52 -28.09 24.33
CA ILE A 328 -3.64 -27.15 24.60
C ILE A 328 -3.58 -25.92 23.68
N LEU A 329 -2.39 -25.34 23.49
CA LEU A 329 -2.21 -24.22 22.57
C LEU A 329 -2.46 -24.63 21.12
N GLN A 330 -2.13 -25.88 20.77
CA GLN A 330 -2.39 -26.42 19.44
C GLN A 330 -3.89 -26.63 19.21
N ASP A 331 -4.64 -27.15 20.16
CA ASP A 331 -6.10 -27.29 20.07
C ASP A 331 -6.80 -25.93 19.99
N GLU A 332 -6.38 -24.97 20.82
CA GLU A 332 -6.92 -23.61 20.83
C GLU A 332 -6.57 -22.86 19.53
N ARG A 333 -5.39 -23.11 18.97
CA ARG A 333 -5.01 -22.62 17.64
C ARG A 333 -5.94 -23.16 16.57
N HIS A 334 -6.24 -24.46 16.57
CA HIS A 334 -7.18 -25.05 15.60
C HIS A 334 -8.58 -24.44 15.73
N ARG A 335 -9.06 -24.23 16.96
CA ARG A 335 -10.35 -23.58 17.24
C ARG A 335 -10.39 -22.15 16.67
N LEU A 336 -9.38 -21.33 16.99
CA LEU A 336 -9.29 -19.94 16.52
C LEU A 336 -9.11 -19.84 15.00
N ILE A 337 -8.37 -20.78 14.38
CA ILE A 337 -8.27 -20.87 12.91
C ILE A 337 -9.65 -21.14 12.30
N GLY A 338 -10.43 -22.07 12.87
CA GLY A 338 -11.80 -22.35 12.42
C GLY A 338 -12.72 -21.12 12.50
N GLU A 339 -12.65 -20.36 13.59
CA GLU A 339 -13.40 -19.11 13.77
C GLU A 339 -12.93 -18.01 12.81
N TYR A 340 -11.62 -17.89 12.61
CA TYR A 340 -11.03 -16.96 11.66
C TYR A 340 -11.49 -17.25 10.23
N ILE A 341 -11.41 -18.51 9.78
CA ILE A 341 -11.86 -18.92 8.46
C ILE A 341 -13.34 -18.59 8.27
N LYS A 342 -14.18 -18.90 9.26
CA LYS A 342 -15.62 -18.60 9.21
C LYS A 342 -15.87 -17.09 9.09
N LYS A 343 -15.21 -16.28 9.91
CA LYS A 343 -15.30 -14.80 9.87
C LYS A 343 -14.86 -14.26 8.51
N MET A 344 -13.75 -14.75 7.98
CA MET A 344 -13.22 -14.34 6.68
C MET A 344 -14.16 -14.66 5.52
N LYS A 345 -14.78 -15.85 5.52
CA LYS A 345 -15.78 -16.21 4.50
C LYS A 345 -17.01 -15.29 4.58
N THR A 346 -17.52 -14.98 5.77
CA THR A 346 -18.65 -14.05 5.94
C THR A 346 -18.31 -12.63 5.47
N LEU A 347 -17.10 -12.14 5.78
CA LEU A 347 -16.65 -10.82 5.33
C LEU A 347 -16.46 -10.78 3.81
N ALA A 348 -15.97 -11.85 3.19
CA ALA A 348 -15.87 -11.93 1.73
C ALA A 348 -17.25 -11.90 1.07
N ALA A 349 -18.22 -12.69 1.59
CA ALA A 349 -19.62 -12.70 1.16
C ALA A 349 -20.23 -11.28 1.14
N ASP A 350 -20.02 -10.50 2.20
CA ASP A 350 -20.53 -9.13 2.30
C ASP A 350 -19.75 -8.15 1.42
N LYS A 351 -18.42 -8.12 1.51
CA LYS A 351 -17.59 -7.04 0.96
C LYS A 351 -17.22 -7.21 -0.50
N ILE A 352 -17.18 -8.43 -1.00
CA ILE A 352 -16.90 -8.73 -2.41
C ILE A 352 -18.21 -8.95 -3.16
N TYR A 353 -19.18 -9.63 -2.55
CA TYR A 353 -20.39 -10.10 -3.24
C TYR A 353 -21.67 -9.35 -2.87
N GLY A 354 -21.61 -8.39 -1.93
CA GLY A 354 -22.76 -7.57 -1.54
C GLY A 354 -23.88 -8.35 -0.84
N LEU A 355 -23.58 -9.54 -0.29
CA LEU A 355 -24.56 -10.37 0.41
C LEU A 355 -24.72 -9.87 1.84
N ASN A 356 -25.95 -9.53 2.21
CA ASN A 356 -26.26 -8.92 3.50
C ASN A 356 -25.83 -9.84 4.66
N SER A 357 -24.79 -9.45 5.40
CA SER A 357 -24.14 -10.28 6.42
C SER A 357 -25.05 -10.68 7.58
N THR A 358 -26.18 -9.99 7.78
CA THR A 358 -27.16 -10.25 8.83
C THR A 358 -28.08 -11.44 8.55
N LEU A 359 -28.14 -11.93 7.31
CA LEU A 359 -28.96 -13.09 6.91
C LEU A 359 -28.17 -14.41 6.91
N LEU A 360 -26.86 -14.36 7.12
CA LEU A 360 -25.98 -15.53 7.12
C LEU A 360 -25.87 -16.12 8.54
N SER A 361 -26.92 -16.82 8.98
CA SER A 361 -26.82 -17.72 10.15
C SER A 361 -25.97 -18.96 9.78
N SER A 362 -25.34 -19.58 10.78
CA SER A 362 -24.43 -20.72 10.56
C SER A 362 -25.08 -21.94 9.91
N GLU A 363 -26.40 -22.10 10.03
CA GLU A 363 -27.13 -23.25 9.46
C GLU A 363 -27.50 -23.06 7.98
N ASN A 364 -27.57 -21.81 7.50
CA ASN A 364 -27.87 -21.50 6.10
C ASN A 364 -26.65 -21.01 5.31
N PHE A 365 -25.46 -21.00 5.92
CA PHE A 365 -24.24 -20.46 5.34
C PHE A 365 -23.79 -21.26 4.11
N GLU A 366 -23.71 -22.58 4.21
CA GLU A 366 -23.30 -23.43 3.08
C GLU A 366 -24.30 -23.37 1.94
N GLN A 367 -25.61 -23.43 2.21
CA GLN A 367 -26.64 -23.26 1.17
C GLN A 367 -26.66 -21.86 0.54
N SER A 368 -26.36 -20.81 1.30
CA SER A 368 -26.28 -19.43 0.77
C SER A 368 -25.02 -19.22 -0.05
N VAL A 369 -23.91 -19.85 0.35
CA VAL A 369 -22.66 -19.91 -0.42
C VAL A 369 -22.89 -20.73 -1.69
N ASP A 370 -23.57 -21.86 -1.65
CA ASP A 370 -23.88 -22.71 -2.81
C ASP A 370 -24.90 -22.06 -3.75
N ALA A 371 -25.89 -21.32 -3.23
CA ALA A 371 -26.80 -20.53 -4.05
C ALA A 371 -26.11 -19.31 -4.68
N ALA A 372 -25.19 -18.67 -3.95
CA ALA A 372 -24.32 -17.63 -4.50
C ALA A 372 -23.35 -18.22 -5.54
N GLN A 373 -22.84 -19.43 -5.32
CA GLN A 373 -22.01 -20.23 -6.22
C GLN A 373 -22.77 -20.61 -7.49
N ALA A 374 -24.05 -20.99 -7.39
CA ALA A 374 -24.91 -21.30 -8.53
C ALA A 374 -25.26 -20.04 -9.35
N LYS A 375 -25.48 -18.89 -8.67
CA LYS A 375 -25.61 -17.57 -9.31
C LYS A 375 -24.27 -17.15 -9.95
N LEU A 376 -23.14 -17.51 -9.36
CA LEU A 376 -21.79 -17.30 -9.89
C LEU A 376 -21.55 -18.11 -11.16
N ASN A 377 -21.95 -19.38 -11.19
CA ASN A 377 -21.81 -20.27 -12.35
C ASN A 377 -22.70 -19.84 -13.54
N SER A 378 -23.61 -18.87 -13.35
CA SER A 378 -24.33 -18.22 -14.44
C SER A 378 -23.62 -17.00 -15.02
N TYR A 379 -22.54 -16.51 -14.40
CA TYR A 379 -21.61 -15.55 -14.99
C TYR A 379 -20.49 -16.33 -15.69
N THR A 380 -20.30 -16.07 -16.98
CA THR A 380 -19.65 -16.98 -17.94
C THR A 380 -18.15 -17.24 -17.73
N ASP A 381 -17.48 -16.62 -16.76
CA ASP A 381 -16.06 -16.87 -16.44
C ASP A 381 -15.78 -16.98 -14.92
N SER A 382 -16.67 -17.65 -14.19
CA SER A 382 -16.50 -17.88 -12.73
C SER A 382 -15.32 -18.80 -12.39
N GLU A 383 -14.87 -19.65 -13.31
CA GLU A 383 -13.80 -20.64 -13.06
C GLU A 383 -12.45 -20.00 -12.78
N GLU A 384 -12.07 -18.92 -13.46
CA GLU A 384 -10.74 -18.31 -13.26
C GLU A 384 -10.66 -17.52 -11.94
N LEU A 385 -11.75 -16.86 -11.55
CA LEU A 385 -11.87 -16.21 -10.25
C LEU A 385 -11.91 -17.25 -9.12
N LEU A 386 -12.60 -18.38 -9.32
CA LEU A 386 -12.62 -19.51 -8.39
C LEU A 386 -11.27 -20.20 -8.28
N VAL A 387 -10.51 -20.33 -9.38
CA VAL A 387 -9.13 -20.83 -9.36
C VAL A 387 -8.23 -19.87 -8.59
N LYS A 388 -8.36 -18.54 -8.77
CA LYS A 388 -7.60 -17.53 -8.02
C LYS A 388 -8.00 -17.49 -6.54
N ILE A 389 -9.27 -17.67 -6.19
CA ILE A 389 -9.75 -17.80 -4.81
C ILE A 389 -9.29 -19.12 -4.17
N LYS A 390 -9.32 -20.25 -4.91
CA LYS A 390 -8.71 -21.51 -4.48
C LYS A 390 -7.20 -21.38 -4.31
N HIS A 391 -6.54 -20.55 -5.12
CA HIS A 391 -5.11 -20.25 -4.99
C HIS A 391 -4.82 -19.35 -3.79
N ILE A 392 -5.70 -18.40 -3.47
CA ILE A 392 -5.64 -17.61 -2.22
C ILE A 392 -5.90 -18.51 -1.02
N TYR A 393 -6.86 -19.43 -1.10
CA TYR A 393 -7.10 -20.45 -0.08
C TYR A 393 -5.87 -21.35 0.10
N LYS A 394 -5.22 -21.74 -1.01
CA LYS A 394 -3.96 -22.48 -1.00
C LYS A 394 -2.77 -21.65 -0.51
N ASN A 395 -2.77 -20.33 -0.71
CA ASN A 395 -1.76 -19.41 -0.19
C ASN A 395 -1.99 -19.09 1.30
N VAL A 396 -3.23 -19.07 1.77
CA VAL A 396 -3.61 -19.06 3.20
C VAL A 396 -3.22 -20.39 3.85
N GLN A 397 -3.33 -21.51 3.13
CA GLN A 397 -2.75 -22.79 3.55
C GLN A 397 -1.22 -22.77 3.51
N ASN A 398 -0.57 -22.15 2.51
CA ASN A 398 0.89 -22.00 2.50
C ASN A 398 1.39 -20.99 3.55
N GLU A 399 0.56 -20.02 3.96
CA GLU A 399 0.78 -19.19 5.14
C GLU A 399 0.68 -20.00 6.44
N GLU A 400 0.21 -21.27 6.44
CA GLU A 400 0.44 -22.20 7.56
C GLU A 400 1.94 -22.41 7.79
N GLU A 401 2.79 -22.32 6.76
CA GLU A 401 4.25 -22.43 6.87
C GLU A 401 4.88 -21.14 7.45
N GLN A 402 4.39 -19.95 7.08
CA GLN A 402 4.81 -18.69 7.74
C GLN A 402 4.28 -18.60 9.17
N THR A 403 3.08 -19.12 9.42
CA THR A 403 2.51 -19.26 10.76
C THR A 403 3.27 -20.33 11.56
N ARG A 404 3.90 -21.32 10.91
CA ARG A 404 4.84 -22.26 11.54
C ARG A 404 6.09 -21.55 12.02
N ILE A 405 6.65 -20.63 11.23
CA ILE A 405 7.79 -19.80 11.63
C ILE A 405 7.42 -18.88 12.81
N ILE A 406 6.23 -18.26 12.78
CA ILE A 406 5.72 -17.45 13.90
C ILE A 406 5.46 -18.33 15.14
N SER A 407 4.98 -19.57 14.96
CA SER A 407 4.84 -20.58 16.02
C SER A 407 6.19 -20.92 16.63
N GLU A 408 7.19 -21.26 15.81
CA GLU A 408 8.55 -21.57 16.28
C GLU A 408 9.19 -20.39 17.02
N GLU A 409 8.91 -19.14 16.61
CA GLU A 409 9.38 -17.95 17.30
C GLU A 409 8.62 -17.67 18.60
N THR A 410 7.31 -17.93 18.62
CA THR A 410 6.45 -17.79 19.80
C THR A 410 6.77 -18.86 20.85
N ASP A 411 7.00 -20.10 20.42
CA ASP A 411 7.42 -21.23 21.26
C ASP A 411 8.81 -20.99 21.85
N LYS A 412 9.75 -20.43 21.08
CA LYS A 412 11.06 -19.99 21.60
C LYS A 412 10.92 -18.91 22.67
N ARG A 413 10.04 -17.93 22.48
CA ARG A 413 9.80 -16.86 23.46
C ARG A 413 9.10 -17.39 24.72
N LEU A 414 8.10 -18.25 24.56
CA LEU A 414 7.42 -18.92 25.67
C LEU A 414 8.39 -19.79 26.47
N LYS A 415 9.21 -20.60 25.81
CA LYS A 415 10.26 -21.40 26.47
C LYS A 415 11.22 -20.53 27.26
N THR A 416 11.66 -19.39 26.70
CA THR A 416 12.52 -18.43 27.40
C THR A 416 11.85 -17.83 28.64
N ILE A 417 10.54 -17.55 28.57
CA ILE A 417 9.77 -17.02 29.70
C ILE A 417 9.61 -18.09 30.78
N VAL A 418 9.23 -19.30 30.40
CA VAL A 418 9.08 -20.44 31.32
C VAL A 418 10.41 -20.76 32.01
N ASP A 419 11.50 -20.88 31.24
CA ASP A 419 12.86 -21.12 31.79
C ASP A 419 13.27 -20.03 32.79
N ARG A 420 12.92 -18.76 32.50
CA ARG A 420 13.19 -17.64 33.41
C ARG A 420 12.37 -17.72 34.70
N ILE A 421 11.11 -18.10 34.61
CA ILE A 421 10.21 -18.22 35.76
C ILE A 421 10.64 -19.40 36.65
N CYS A 422 10.85 -20.58 36.06
CA CYS A 422 11.35 -21.75 36.79
C CYS A 422 12.70 -21.46 37.44
N ARG A 423 13.60 -20.75 36.77
CA ARG A 423 14.89 -20.33 37.35
C ARG A 423 14.71 -19.40 38.55
N GLU A 424 13.81 -18.41 38.47
CA GLU A 424 13.52 -17.51 39.61
C GLU A 424 12.88 -18.27 40.78
N GLU A 425 12.02 -19.25 40.52
CA GLU A 425 11.43 -20.09 41.57
C GLU A 425 12.48 -20.93 42.30
N ILE A 426 13.37 -21.61 41.56
CA ILE A 426 14.47 -22.39 42.15
C ILE A 426 15.42 -21.47 42.94
N ILE A 427 15.68 -20.26 42.44
CA ILE A 427 16.46 -19.25 43.16
C ILE A 427 15.78 -18.82 44.46
N ASN A 428 14.46 -18.56 44.43
CA ASN A 428 13.71 -18.20 45.62
C ASN A 428 13.72 -19.34 46.65
N GLN A 429 13.50 -20.59 46.21
CA GLN A 429 13.59 -21.77 47.08
C GLN A 429 14.98 -21.95 47.70
N ALA A 430 16.05 -21.66 46.94
CA ALA A 430 17.40 -21.69 47.47
C ALA A 430 17.64 -20.59 48.52
N ILE A 431 17.15 -19.37 48.28
CA ILE A 431 17.27 -18.22 49.19
C ILE A 431 16.43 -18.41 50.47
N ASP A 432 15.27 -19.05 50.37
CA ASP A 432 14.43 -19.40 51.53
C ASP A 432 15.04 -20.53 52.37
N GLY A 433 16.08 -21.20 51.84
CA GLY A 433 16.87 -22.22 52.54
C GLY A 433 17.86 -21.63 53.55
N GLN A 434 18.82 -22.47 53.97
CA GLN A 434 19.87 -22.04 54.89
C GLN A 434 21.02 -21.35 54.14
N GLU A 435 21.50 -20.24 54.71
CA GLU A 435 22.67 -19.52 54.22
C GLU A 435 23.91 -20.42 54.24
N LEU A 436 24.69 -20.41 53.17
CA LEU A 436 25.90 -21.21 53.07
C LEU A 436 27.02 -20.61 53.92
N GLN A 437 27.61 -21.44 54.78
CA GLN A 437 28.72 -21.05 55.65
C GLN A 437 29.99 -21.85 55.33
N CYS A 438 31.16 -21.25 55.56
CA CYS A 438 32.46 -21.91 55.43
C CYS A 438 32.93 -22.46 56.78
N GLU A 439 33.18 -23.77 56.86
CA GLU A 439 33.86 -24.39 57.99
C GLU A 439 35.39 -24.30 57.80
N LEU A 440 36.08 -23.73 58.79
CA LEU A 440 37.53 -23.52 58.76
C LEU A 440 38.26 -24.40 59.77
N GLU A 441 39.43 -24.93 59.38
CA GLU A 441 40.32 -25.60 60.33
C GLU A 441 40.97 -24.62 61.32
N ARG A 442 41.47 -25.15 62.44
CA ARG A 442 42.28 -24.42 63.42
C ARG A 442 43.47 -23.76 62.72
N CYS A 443 43.79 -22.50 63.07
CA CYS A 443 44.97 -21.87 62.50
C CYS A 443 46.23 -22.56 63.02
N ARG A 444 47.13 -22.99 62.12
CA ARG A 444 48.35 -23.72 62.50
C ARG A 444 49.35 -22.84 63.26
N THR A 445 49.36 -21.53 62.99
CA THR A 445 50.34 -20.61 63.57
C THR A 445 49.90 -20.01 64.90
N CYS A 446 48.68 -19.47 64.98
CA CYS A 446 48.19 -18.80 66.19
C CYS A 446 47.22 -19.66 67.01
N HIS A 447 47.01 -20.92 66.61
CA HIS A 447 46.16 -21.88 67.32
C HIS A 447 44.72 -21.44 67.59
N ARG A 448 44.22 -20.36 66.96
CA ARG A 448 42.82 -19.95 67.05
C ARG A 448 41.90 -21.07 66.60
N GLN A 449 40.84 -21.28 67.39
CA GLN A 449 39.86 -22.37 67.24
C GLN A 449 39.26 -22.41 65.82
N ALA A 450 38.87 -23.63 65.43
CA ALA A 450 38.01 -23.83 64.26
C ALA A 450 36.76 -22.94 64.38
N GLY A 451 36.22 -22.49 63.26
CA GLY A 451 35.09 -21.58 63.26
C GLY A 451 34.32 -21.63 61.96
N ILE A 452 33.08 -21.18 62.02
CA ILE A 452 32.15 -21.10 60.90
C ILE A 452 32.03 -19.62 60.51
N VAL A 453 32.12 -19.32 59.22
CA VAL A 453 32.12 -17.94 58.71
C VAL A 453 31.14 -17.82 57.55
N SER A 454 30.29 -16.78 57.59
CA SER A 454 29.40 -16.41 56.48
C SER A 454 30.20 -15.91 55.27
N ILE A 455 29.69 -16.20 54.08
CA ILE A 455 30.30 -15.79 52.82
C ILE A 455 29.54 -14.58 52.29
N ILE A 456 30.19 -13.41 52.33
CA ILE A 456 29.63 -12.19 51.75
C ILE A 456 30.21 -11.99 50.37
N HIS A 457 29.35 -12.02 49.35
CA HIS A 457 29.70 -11.60 48.00
C HIS A 457 29.56 -10.09 47.85
N GLN A 458 30.49 -9.47 47.13
CA GLN A 458 30.29 -8.12 46.62
C GLN A 458 30.05 -8.22 45.11
N CYS A 459 28.81 -7.95 44.70
CA CYS A 459 28.39 -8.03 43.31
C CYS A 459 29.06 -6.94 42.47
N SER A 460 29.11 -7.15 41.15
CA SER A 460 29.58 -6.17 40.17
C SER A 460 28.85 -4.81 40.26
N ASN A 461 27.61 -4.81 40.75
CA ASN A 461 26.80 -3.61 40.96
C ASN A 461 26.99 -2.96 42.36
N GLY A 462 28.01 -3.37 43.12
CA GLY A 462 28.35 -2.81 44.43
C GLY A 462 27.46 -3.25 45.60
N ARG A 463 26.46 -4.11 45.37
CA ARG A 463 25.62 -4.68 46.42
C ARG A 463 26.35 -5.82 47.13
N GLN A 464 26.11 -5.97 48.43
CA GLN A 464 26.57 -7.12 49.20
C GLN A 464 25.43 -8.12 49.37
N GLY A 465 25.73 -9.40 49.22
CA GLY A 465 24.75 -10.46 49.35
C GLY A 465 25.35 -11.76 49.88
N ASN A 466 24.52 -12.58 50.48
CA ASN A 466 24.88 -13.89 51.00
C ASN A 466 24.72 -14.96 49.92
N PHE A 467 25.46 -16.06 50.07
CA PHE A 467 25.32 -17.22 49.19
C PHE A 467 24.42 -18.28 49.79
N TYR A 468 23.61 -18.87 48.92
CA TYR A 468 22.73 -19.98 49.22
C TYR A 468 23.07 -21.16 48.30
N ARG A 469 22.87 -22.37 48.80
CA ARG A 469 23.17 -23.57 48.03
C ARG A 469 22.20 -23.70 46.86
N TYR A 470 22.76 -23.79 45.65
CA TYR A 470 22.03 -24.07 44.41
C TYR A 470 22.50 -25.44 43.90
N ASP A 471 21.61 -26.21 43.28
CA ASP A 471 21.86 -27.62 42.96
C ASP A 471 23.23 -27.92 42.28
N ASP A 472 23.81 -29.09 42.56
CA ASP A 472 25.11 -29.56 42.04
C ASP A 472 26.32 -28.64 42.31
N ASN A 473 26.59 -28.29 43.57
CA ASN A 473 27.75 -27.47 44.00
C ASN A 473 27.80 -26.05 43.41
N ARG A 474 26.67 -25.56 42.89
CA ARG A 474 26.51 -24.16 42.50
C ARG A 474 25.94 -23.37 43.68
N MET A 475 26.01 -22.06 43.61
CA MET A 475 25.55 -21.17 44.68
C MET A 475 24.84 -19.99 44.06
N VAL A 476 23.82 -19.48 44.72
CA VAL A 476 23.12 -18.26 44.31
C VAL A 476 23.39 -17.14 45.30
N CYS A 477 23.71 -15.96 44.79
CA CYS A 477 23.78 -14.75 45.60
C CYS A 477 22.39 -14.11 45.69
N ASP A 478 21.88 -13.83 46.89
CA ASP A 478 20.59 -13.16 47.07
C ASP A 478 20.52 -11.75 46.46
N ALA A 479 21.64 -11.02 46.45
CA ALA A 479 21.71 -9.63 46.01
C ALA A 479 21.76 -9.46 44.48
N CYS A 480 22.44 -10.35 43.75
CA CYS A 480 22.49 -10.30 42.27
C CYS A 480 21.74 -11.42 41.56
N ARG A 481 21.22 -12.41 42.31
CA ARG A 481 20.51 -13.59 41.79
C ARG A 481 21.29 -14.41 40.76
N ASP A 482 22.61 -14.25 40.72
CA ASP A 482 23.47 -15.02 39.84
C ASP A 482 23.79 -16.38 40.45
N VAL A 483 23.67 -17.41 39.61
CA VAL A 483 24.07 -18.80 39.93
C VAL A 483 25.51 -18.97 39.49
N THR A 484 26.42 -19.20 40.43
CA THR A 484 27.85 -19.32 40.18
C THR A 484 28.45 -20.51 40.90
N LYS A 485 29.56 -21.02 40.38
CA LYS A 485 30.38 -22.02 41.08
C LYS A 485 31.49 -21.29 41.81
N ILE A 486 31.44 -21.28 43.15
CA ILE A 486 32.50 -20.65 43.93
C ILE A 486 33.61 -21.67 44.20
N SER A 487 34.84 -21.28 43.91
CA SER A 487 36.04 -21.97 44.35
C SER A 487 36.77 -21.13 45.39
N VAL A 488 37.06 -21.70 46.55
CA VAL A 488 37.91 -21.05 47.55
C VAL A 488 39.36 -21.18 47.12
N THR A 489 40.00 -20.06 46.76
CA THR A 489 41.41 -20.04 46.34
C THR A 489 42.35 -19.89 47.53
N SER A 490 42.02 -19.04 48.50
CA SER A 490 42.79 -18.85 49.72
C SER A 490 41.92 -18.25 50.83
N ILE A 491 42.17 -18.65 52.07
CA ILE A 491 41.56 -18.06 53.26
C ILE A 491 42.71 -17.68 54.20
N HIS A 492 42.72 -16.46 54.70
CA HIS A 492 43.78 -15.97 55.58
C HIS A 492 43.24 -15.76 56.99
N CYS A 493 44.03 -16.12 58.01
CA CYS A 493 43.70 -15.86 59.39
C CYS A 493 43.78 -14.36 59.68
N THR A 494 42.69 -13.74 60.12
CA THR A 494 42.61 -12.29 60.39
C THR A 494 43.64 -11.77 61.40
N SER A 495 44.24 -12.63 62.23
CA SER A 495 45.18 -12.20 63.29
C SER A 495 46.63 -12.44 63.01
N CYS A 496 46.97 -13.41 62.16
CA CYS A 496 48.37 -13.69 61.82
C CYS A 496 48.62 -13.69 60.31
N ASN A 497 47.59 -13.36 59.52
CA ASN A 497 47.57 -13.34 58.06
C ASN A 497 48.04 -14.62 57.36
N ASN A 498 48.20 -15.73 58.09
CA ASN A 498 48.61 -17.00 57.51
C ASN A 498 47.43 -17.74 56.88
N LEU A 499 47.72 -18.50 55.83
CA LEU A 499 46.76 -19.37 55.15
C LEU A 499 46.10 -20.34 56.13
N ARG A 500 44.76 -20.34 56.13
CA ARG A 500 43.92 -21.34 56.75
C ARG A 500 43.47 -22.36 55.72
N ARG A 501 43.35 -23.62 56.15
CA ARG A 501 42.75 -24.67 55.36
C ARG A 501 41.23 -24.56 55.44
N PHE A 502 40.62 -24.47 54.27
CA PHE A 502 39.19 -24.67 54.08
C PHE A 502 38.86 -26.14 54.29
N LYS A 503 37.83 -26.45 55.08
CA LYS A 503 37.41 -27.82 55.34
C LYS A 503 36.26 -28.19 54.42
N ASN A 504 35.10 -27.57 54.58
CA ASN A 504 33.90 -27.80 53.78
C ASN A 504 32.98 -26.57 53.78
N PHE A 505 32.07 -26.53 52.82
CA PHE A 505 30.86 -25.70 52.92
C PHE A 505 29.82 -26.46 53.75
N ILE A 506 29.13 -25.75 54.63
CA ILE A 506 28.05 -26.29 55.45
C ILE A 506 26.79 -25.42 55.27
N ASN A 507 25.63 -26.06 55.46
CA ASN A 507 24.34 -25.40 55.49
C ASN A 507 24.02 -24.99 56.93
#